data_AF-A0A645IXF4-F1
#
_entry.id   AF-A0A645IXF4-F1
#
_cell.length_a   1.000
_cell.length_b   1.000
_cell.length_c   1.000
_cell.angle_alpha   90.00
_cell.angle_beta   90.00
_cell.angle_gamma   90.00
#
_symmetry.space_group_name_H-M   'P 1'
#
loop_
_entity.id
_entity.type
_entity.pdbx_description
1 polymer ?
#
loop_
_entity_poly.entity_id
_entity_poly.type
_entity_poly.pdbx_seq_one_letter_code
_entity_poly.pdbx_strand_id
1 'polypeptide(L)'
;MLPDSYVSSIEERLSLYQKLAEIQSKEELKKLESELVDRFGTLPKEALNLLKSVELKWIAAEIGFEKIVVKNGIFLGYFPSNPQDKFYQSDKFKHIISYLSMNPKEATLKGKHSAEGNQLMMRKEDVRNVDEVTGVLERILYQ
;
A
#
# COMPACT_ATOMS: atom_id res chain seq x y z
N MET A 1 15.19 -3.97 0.67
CA MET A 1 15.60 -5.09 1.55
C MET A 1 16.43 -4.49 2.67
N LEU A 2 16.38 -5.04 3.88
CA LEU A 2 17.25 -4.64 4.98
C LEU A 2 18.72 -4.90 4.58
N PRO A 3 19.61 -3.90 4.72
CA PRO A 3 21.00 -4.06 4.34
C PRO A 3 21.77 -4.85 5.41
N ASP A 4 22.72 -5.66 4.97
CA ASP A 4 23.57 -6.49 5.84
C ASP A 4 24.40 -5.64 6.82
N SER A 5 24.70 -4.39 6.46
CA SER A 5 25.36 -3.42 7.34
C SER A 5 24.50 -2.92 8.49
N TYR A 6 23.17 -3.12 8.43
CA TYR A 6 22.23 -2.70 9.47
C TYR A 6 21.79 -3.89 10.34
N VAL A 7 21.46 -5.02 9.71
CA VAL A 7 21.17 -6.27 10.40
C VAL A 7 22.07 -7.35 9.80
N SER A 8 23.13 -7.71 10.51
CA SER A 8 24.16 -8.62 10.01
C SER A 8 23.70 -10.08 9.97
N SER A 9 22.88 -10.50 10.93
CA SER A 9 22.36 -11.86 11.01
C SER A 9 21.26 -12.11 9.97
N ILE A 10 21.44 -13.14 9.14
CA ILE A 10 20.43 -13.60 8.17
C ILE A 10 19.15 -14.06 8.88
N GLU A 11 19.29 -14.77 10.00
CA GLU A 11 18.17 -15.28 10.79
C GLU A 11 17.34 -14.13 11.37
N GLU A 12 17.99 -13.07 11.87
CA GLU A 12 17.30 -11.87 12.34
C GLU A 12 16.59 -11.15 11.19
N ARG A 13 17.23 -11.00 10.02
CA ARG A 13 16.58 -10.40 8.85
C ARG A 13 15.33 -11.18 8.45
N LEU A 14 15.39 -12.52 8.42
CA LEU A 14 14.24 -13.37 8.10
C LEU A 14 13.11 -13.20 9.13
N SER A 15 13.44 -13.20 10.41
CA SER A 15 12.46 -12.96 11.48
C SER A 15 11.80 -11.58 11.36
N LEU A 16 12.58 -10.53 11.05
CA LEU A 16 12.06 -9.19 10.80
C LEU A 16 11.12 -9.14 9.58
N TYR A 17 11.45 -9.84 8.50
CA TYR A 17 10.56 -9.92 7.33
C TYR A 17 9.26 -10.64 7.63
N GLN A 18 9.29 -11.70 8.45
CA GLN A 18 8.06 -12.39 8.90
C GLN A 18 7.19 -11.45 9.73
N LYS A 19 7.77 -10.77 10.72
CA LYS A 19 7.05 -9.74 11.52
C LYS A 19 6.43 -8.68 10.63
N LEU A 20 7.20 -8.13 9.68
CA LEU A 20 6.72 -7.11 8.74
C LEU A 20 5.54 -7.60 7.89
N ALA A 21 5.50 -8.89 7.54
CA ALA A 21 4.42 -9.46 6.73
C ALA A 21 3.10 -9.60 7.52
N GLU A 22 3.18 -9.65 8.85
CA GLU A 22 2.04 -9.80 9.75
C GLU A 22 1.45 -8.47 10.22
N ILE A 23 2.15 -7.34 10.01
CA ILE A 23 1.68 -6.02 10.43
C ILE A 23 0.43 -5.61 9.63
N GLN A 24 -0.60 -5.20 10.36
CA GLN A 24 -1.89 -4.75 9.81
C GLN A 24 -2.32 -3.38 10.33
N SER A 25 -1.51 -2.74 11.17
CA SER A 25 -1.84 -1.45 11.79
C SER A 25 -0.64 -0.51 11.90
N LYS A 26 -0.94 0.79 12.03
CA LYS A 26 0.05 1.85 12.21
C LYS A 26 0.77 1.71 13.55
N GLU A 27 0.06 1.25 14.58
CA GLU A 27 0.57 1.01 15.93
C GLU A 27 1.63 -0.10 15.93
N GLU A 28 1.34 -1.22 15.27
CA GLU A 28 2.28 -2.33 15.13
C GLU A 28 3.53 -1.93 14.34
N LEU A 29 3.36 -1.16 13.26
CA LEU A 29 4.51 -0.66 12.49
C LEU A 29 5.40 0.26 13.32
N LYS A 30 4.81 1.21 14.06
CA LYS A 30 5.56 2.10 14.95
C LYS A 30 6.28 1.35 16.07
N LYS A 31 5.67 0.29 16.60
CA LYS A 31 6.31 -0.57 17.58
C LYS A 31 7.54 -1.26 16.98
N LEU A 32 7.40 -1.85 15.79
CA LEU A 32 8.54 -2.48 15.11
C LEU A 32 9.62 -1.45 14.74
N GLU A 33 9.24 -0.27 14.29
CA GLU A 33 10.16 0.83 14.02
C GLU A 33 10.99 1.18 15.27
N SER A 34 10.32 1.29 16.42
CA SER A 34 10.97 1.57 17.71
C SER A 34 11.91 0.43 18.12
N GLU A 35 11.48 -0.83 17.97
CA GLU A 35 12.32 -2.01 18.22
C GLU A 35 13.57 -2.03 17.32
N LEU A 36 13.44 -1.64 16.05
CA LEU A 36 14.57 -1.57 15.12
C LEU A 36 15.56 -0.49 15.55
N VAL A 37 15.06 0.68 15.95
CA VAL A 37 15.93 1.79 16.38
C VAL A 37 16.66 1.47 17.68
N ASP A 38 15.96 0.87 18.65
CA ASP A 38 16.54 0.47 19.94
C ASP A 38 17.66 -0.56 19.78
N ARG A 39 17.47 -1.53 18.87
CA ARG A 39 18.41 -2.65 18.68
C ARG A 39 19.55 -2.37 17.70
N PHE A 40 19.28 -1.62 16.62
CA PHE A 40 20.19 -1.49 15.49
C PHE A 40 20.58 -0.03 15.20
N GLY A 41 20.00 0.94 15.92
CA GLY A 41 20.29 2.36 15.76
C GLY A 41 19.49 3.01 14.63
N THR A 42 20.02 4.06 14.03
CA THR A 42 19.27 4.86 13.04
C THR A 42 18.90 4.04 11.81
N LEU A 43 17.63 4.11 11.40
CA LEU A 43 17.13 3.39 10.23
C LEU A 43 17.79 3.90 8.94
N PRO A 44 18.44 3.01 8.15
CA PRO A 44 18.91 3.37 6.83
C PRO A 44 17.73 3.57 5.88
N LYS A 45 17.99 4.23 4.75
CA LYS A 45 16.98 4.56 3.74
C LYS A 45 16.22 3.32 3.26
N GLU A 46 16.90 2.19 3.11
CA GLU A 46 16.34 0.92 2.67
C GLU A 46 15.36 0.34 3.69
N ALA A 47 15.64 0.50 4.99
CA ALA A 47 14.74 0.07 6.06
C ALA A 47 13.51 0.99 6.13
N LEU A 48 13.70 2.30 6.05
CA LEU A 48 12.59 3.27 5.98
C LEU A 48 11.66 2.98 4.79
N ASN A 49 12.23 2.74 3.61
CA ASN A 49 11.45 2.40 2.41
C ASN A 49 10.70 1.08 2.57
N LEU A 50 11.27 0.11 3.28
CA LEU A 50 10.61 -1.16 3.58
C LEU A 50 9.39 -0.96 4.48
N LEU A 51 9.54 -0.19 5.56
CA LEU A 51 8.43 0.13 6.47
C LEU A 51 7.29 0.84 5.72
N LYS A 52 7.62 1.85 4.91
CA LYS A 52 6.64 2.56 4.06
C LYS A 52 5.93 1.64 3.07
N SER A 53 6.64 0.66 2.52
CA SER A 53 6.05 -0.30 1.58
C SER A 53 5.07 -1.23 2.29
N VAL A 54 5.33 -1.58 3.55
CA VAL A 54 4.42 -2.39 4.38
C VAL A 54 3.17 -1.58 4.72
N GLU A 55 3.33 -0.31 5.12
CA GLU A 55 2.20 0.62 5.34
C GLU A 55 1.31 0.74 4.10
N LEU A 56 1.89 1.04 2.94
CA LEU A 56 1.12 1.12 1.69
C LEU A 56 0.39 -0.20 1.40
N LYS A 57 1.03 -1.35 1.63
CA LYS A 57 0.46 -2.67 1.32
C LYS A 57 -0.81 -2.94 2.12
N TRP A 58 -0.82 -2.70 3.43
CA TRP A 58 -2.02 -2.98 4.23
C TRP A 58 -3.13 -1.97 3.94
N ILE A 59 -2.80 -0.68 3.76
CA ILE A 59 -3.80 0.35 3.43
C ILE A 59 -4.43 0.06 2.06
N ALA A 60 -3.61 -0.36 1.09
CA ALA A 60 -4.09 -0.82 -0.20
C ALA A 60 -5.03 -2.03 -0.09
N ALA A 61 -4.72 -2.99 0.80
CA ALA A 61 -5.59 -4.11 1.07
C ALA A 61 -6.91 -3.67 1.74
N GLU A 62 -6.87 -2.69 2.65
CA GLU A 62 -8.04 -2.14 3.31
C GLU A 62 -8.98 -1.42 2.32
N ILE A 63 -8.43 -0.72 1.32
CA ILE A 63 -9.19 -0.14 0.20
C ILE A 63 -9.89 -1.25 -0.62
N GLY A 64 -9.33 -2.45 -0.66
CA GLY A 64 -9.83 -3.59 -1.45
C GLY A 64 -9.07 -3.81 -2.76
N PHE A 65 -7.82 -3.34 -2.87
CA PHE A 65 -6.98 -3.70 -4.00
C PHE A 65 -6.45 -5.14 -3.84
N GLU A 66 -6.60 -5.96 -4.88
CA GLU A 66 -5.96 -7.29 -4.96
C GLU A 66 -4.50 -7.18 -5.41
N LYS A 67 -4.17 -6.09 -6.10
CA LYS A 67 -2.82 -5.86 -6.62
C LYS A 67 -2.51 -4.38 -6.65
N ILE A 68 -1.28 -4.03 -6.30
CA ILE A 68 -0.73 -2.68 -6.48
C ILE A 68 0.52 -2.71 -7.34
N VAL A 69 0.73 -1.65 -8.12
CA VAL A 69 1.94 -1.43 -8.92
C VAL A 69 2.33 0.03 -8.81
N VAL A 70 3.59 0.29 -8.44
CA VAL A 70 4.21 1.62 -8.52
C VAL A 70 5.35 1.53 -9.54
N LYS A 71 5.22 2.24 -10.66
CA LYS A 71 6.26 2.25 -11.70
C LYS A 71 6.19 3.54 -12.51
N ASN A 72 7.35 4.11 -12.85
CA ASN A 72 7.48 5.29 -13.71
C ASN A 72 6.60 6.48 -13.27
N GLY A 73 6.55 6.76 -11.96
CA GLY A 73 5.73 7.84 -11.40
C GLY A 73 4.22 7.57 -11.41
N ILE A 74 3.79 6.34 -11.66
CA ILE A 74 2.38 5.96 -11.70
C ILE A 74 2.13 4.89 -10.63
N PHE A 75 1.11 5.12 -9.81
CA PHE A 75 0.51 4.10 -8.97
C PHE A 75 -0.77 3.56 -9.61
N LEU A 76 -0.90 2.23 -9.60
CA LEU A 76 -2.08 1.49 -10.02
C LEU A 76 -2.51 0.57 -8.89
N GLY A 77 -3.73 0.76 -8.39
CA GLY A 77 -4.40 -0.18 -7.48
C GLY A 77 -5.52 -0.90 -8.23
N TYR A 78 -5.44 -2.22 -8.34
CA TYR A 78 -6.38 -3.05 -9.09
C TYR A 78 -7.42 -3.62 -8.13
N PHE A 79 -8.69 -3.38 -8.42
CA PHE A 79 -9.82 -4.00 -7.73
C PHE A 79 -10.04 -5.44 -8.19
N PRO A 80 -10.90 -6.23 -7.50
CA PRO A 80 -11.15 -7.62 -7.87
C PRO A 80 -11.46 -7.83 -9.35
N SER A 81 -10.79 -8.80 -10.00
CA SER A 81 -11.00 -9.03 -11.44
C SER A 81 -12.41 -9.51 -11.76
N ASN A 82 -13.03 -10.24 -10.81
CA ASN A 82 -14.38 -10.76 -10.93
C ASN A 82 -15.43 -9.64 -10.79
N PRO A 83 -16.19 -9.29 -11.85
CA PRO A 83 -17.21 -8.23 -11.77
C PRO A 83 -18.38 -8.54 -10.82
N GLN A 84 -18.56 -9.81 -10.43
CA GLN A 84 -19.60 -10.25 -9.48
C GLN A 84 -19.09 -10.31 -8.03
N ASP A 85 -17.86 -9.85 -7.77
CA ASP A 85 -17.35 -9.80 -6.41
C ASP A 85 -18.24 -8.91 -5.51
N LYS A 86 -18.51 -9.38 -4.29
CA LYS A 86 -19.34 -8.66 -3.30
C LYS A 86 -18.75 -7.31 -2.94
N PHE A 87 -17.44 -7.13 -3.10
CA PHE A 87 -16.75 -5.85 -2.94
C PHE A 87 -17.45 -4.73 -3.73
N TYR A 88 -17.88 -4.98 -4.97
CA TYR A 88 -18.53 -3.98 -5.82
C TYR A 88 -19.92 -3.54 -5.33
N GLN A 89 -20.54 -4.31 -4.45
CA GLN A 89 -21.84 -3.99 -3.84
C GLN A 89 -21.68 -3.29 -2.47
N SER A 90 -20.45 -3.26 -1.93
CA SER A 90 -20.17 -2.72 -0.60
C SER A 90 -20.28 -1.20 -0.55
N ASP A 91 -20.62 -0.66 0.62
CA ASP A 91 -20.62 0.79 0.85
C ASP A 91 -19.21 1.38 0.77
N LYS A 92 -18.18 0.59 1.10
CA LYS A 92 -16.78 0.94 0.91
C LYS A 92 -16.49 1.27 -0.56
N PHE A 93 -16.90 0.41 -1.49
CA PHE A 93 -16.67 0.67 -2.92
C PHE A 93 -17.42 1.91 -3.39
N LYS A 94 -18.69 2.10 -2.97
CA LYS A 94 -19.46 3.31 -3.29
C LYS A 94 -18.76 4.58 -2.80
N HIS A 95 -18.23 4.55 -1.57
CA HIS A 95 -17.46 5.66 -0.99
C HIS A 95 -16.21 5.97 -1.82
N ILE A 96 -15.42 4.96 -2.17
CA ILE A 96 -14.22 5.11 -3.00
C ILE A 96 -14.55 5.78 -4.34
N ILE A 97 -15.59 5.31 -5.03
CA ILE A 97 -16.01 5.89 -6.32
C ILE A 97 -16.47 7.33 -6.16
N SER A 98 -17.22 7.64 -5.10
CA SER A 98 -17.64 9.00 -4.77
C SER A 98 -16.42 9.92 -4.56
N TYR A 99 -15.47 9.50 -3.72
CA TYR A 99 -14.25 10.26 -3.45
C TYR A 99 -13.46 10.51 -4.73
N LEU A 100 -13.21 9.49 -5.55
CA LEU A 100 -12.44 9.62 -6.80
C LEU A 100 -13.14 10.54 -7.82
N SER A 101 -14.47 10.56 -7.82
CA SER A 101 -15.25 11.44 -8.70
C SER A 101 -15.18 12.91 -8.26
N MET A 102 -15.14 13.16 -6.95
CA MET A 102 -15.00 14.50 -6.37
C MET A 102 -13.55 15.02 -6.42
N ASN A 103 -12.56 14.12 -6.41
CA ASN A 103 -11.14 14.45 -6.30
C ASN A 103 -10.28 13.95 -7.48
N PRO A 104 -10.63 14.24 -8.76
CA PRO A 104 -9.96 13.67 -9.93
C PRO A 104 -8.49 14.11 -10.09
N LYS A 105 -8.06 15.17 -9.40
CA LYS A 105 -6.67 15.62 -9.36
C LYS A 105 -5.78 14.73 -8.48
N GLU A 106 -6.34 14.02 -7.51
CA GLU A 106 -5.57 13.15 -6.62
C GLU A 106 -5.35 11.77 -7.24
N ALA A 107 -6.42 11.18 -7.77
CA ALA A 107 -6.44 9.90 -8.45
C ALA A 107 -7.72 9.74 -9.27
N THR A 108 -7.71 8.78 -10.19
CA THR A 108 -8.85 8.52 -11.08
C THR A 108 -9.19 7.04 -11.14
N LEU A 109 -10.46 6.72 -11.36
CA LEU A 109 -10.88 5.37 -11.73
C LEU A 109 -10.66 5.14 -13.23
N LYS A 110 -10.07 4.00 -13.58
CA LYS A 110 -9.87 3.54 -14.96
C LYS A 110 -10.36 2.11 -15.10
N GLY A 111 -10.85 1.75 -16.28
CA GLY A 111 -11.10 0.36 -16.67
C GLY A 111 -9.97 -0.14 -17.55
N LYS A 112 -9.60 -1.42 -17.41
CA LYS A 112 -8.73 -2.13 -18.34
C LYS A 112 -9.44 -3.38 -18.84
N HIS A 113 -9.45 -3.55 -20.16
CA HIS A 113 -9.87 -4.80 -20.78
C HIS A 113 -8.92 -5.93 -20.33
N SER A 114 -9.49 -6.94 -19.70
CA SER A 114 -8.85 -8.20 -19.32
C SER A 114 -9.56 -9.36 -20.02
N ALA A 115 -8.97 -10.57 -19.98
CA ALA A 115 -9.57 -11.77 -20.56
C ALA A 115 -10.92 -12.16 -19.90
N GLU A 116 -11.17 -11.72 -18.66
CA GLU A 116 -12.37 -12.02 -17.87
C GLU A 116 -13.39 -10.88 -17.85
N GLY A 117 -13.09 -9.74 -18.50
CA GLY A 117 -13.95 -8.56 -18.53
C GLY A 117 -13.19 -7.24 -18.29
N ASN A 118 -13.91 -6.18 -17.92
CA ASN A 118 -13.30 -4.91 -17.55
C ASN A 118 -12.90 -4.90 -16.07
N GLN A 119 -11.61 -5.04 -15.79
CA GLN A 119 -11.10 -4.85 -14.43
C GLN A 119 -10.98 -3.35 -14.14
N LEU A 120 -11.51 -2.92 -13.00
CA LEU A 120 -11.36 -1.55 -12.52
C LEU A 120 -10.02 -1.37 -11.80
N MET A 121 -9.44 -0.19 -11.96
CA MET A 121 -8.25 0.22 -11.23
C MET A 121 -8.32 1.69 -10.83
N MET A 122 -7.75 2.01 -9.67
CA MET A 122 -7.38 3.38 -9.33
C MET A 122 -6.02 3.69 -9.97
N ARG A 123 -5.90 4.85 -10.61
CA ARG A 123 -4.65 5.36 -11.16
C ARG A 123 -4.32 6.73 -10.57
N LYS A 124 -3.12 6.84 -10.02
CA LYS A 124 -2.52 8.10 -9.58
C LYS A 124 -1.25 8.39 -10.39
N GLU A 125 -1.17 9.60 -10.93
CA GLU A 125 0.00 10.11 -11.65
C GLU A 125 0.91 10.92 -10.73
N ASP A 126 2.09 11.25 -11.26
CA ASP A 126 3.10 12.10 -10.63
C ASP A 126 3.53 11.63 -9.24
N VAL A 127 3.57 10.32 -9.03
CA VAL A 127 3.99 9.69 -7.77
C VAL A 127 5.50 9.82 -7.62
N ARG A 128 5.94 10.65 -6.68
CA ARG A 128 7.37 10.86 -6.39
C ARG A 128 7.91 9.92 -5.31
N ASN A 129 7.05 9.49 -4.40
CA ASN A 129 7.35 8.56 -3.33
C ASN A 129 6.09 7.80 -2.88
N VAL A 130 6.29 6.78 -2.06
CA VAL A 130 5.20 5.93 -1.55
C VAL A 130 4.26 6.70 -0.62
N ASP A 131 4.78 7.67 0.16
CA ASP A 131 3.99 8.43 1.13
C ASP A 131 2.87 9.24 0.45
N GLU A 132 3.11 9.76 -0.76
CA GLU A 132 2.09 10.45 -1.55
C GLU A 132 0.92 9.54 -1.92
N VAL A 133 1.18 8.27 -2.18
CA VAL A 133 0.12 7.28 -2.46
C VAL A 133 -0.59 6.94 -1.18
N THR A 134 0.16 6.60 -0.12
CA THR A 134 -0.37 6.29 1.21
C THR A 134 -1.34 7.37 1.69
N GLY A 135 -0.95 8.64 1.62
CA GLY A 135 -1.81 9.74 2.05
C GLY A 135 -3.10 9.88 1.25
N VAL A 136 -3.09 9.57 -0.05
CA VAL A 136 -4.33 9.55 -0.85
C VAL A 136 -5.24 8.41 -0.41
N LEU A 137 -4.69 7.22 -0.15
CA LEU A 137 -5.49 6.09 0.31
C LEU A 137 -6.05 6.32 1.72
N GLU A 138 -5.27 6.90 2.64
CA GLU A 138 -5.75 7.29 3.98
C GLU A 138 -6.92 8.29 3.89
N ARG A 139 -6.84 9.29 3.00
CA ARG A 139 -7.96 10.22 2.78
C ARG A 139 -9.20 9.50 2.23
N ILE A 140 -9.03 8.57 1.30
CA ILE A 140 -10.15 7.77 0.80
C ILE A 140 -10.80 6.94 1.91
N LEU A 141 -10.03 6.40 2.85
CA LEU A 141 -10.57 5.54 3.92
C LEU A 141 -11.22 6.34 5.06
N TYR A 142 -10.66 7.49 5.42
CA TYR A 142 -10.96 8.16 6.68
C TYR A 142 -11.54 9.58 6.55
N GLN A 143 -11.72 10.08 5.31
CA GLN A 143 -12.42 11.34 5.02
C GLN A 143 -13.63 11.10 4.13
#